data_AF-A0A2V7A7P6-F1
#
_entry.id   AF-A0A2V7A7P6-F1
#
_cell.length_a   1.000
_cell.length_b   1.000
_cell.length_c   1.000
_cell.angle_alpha   90.00
_cell.angle_beta   90.00
_cell.angle_gamma   90.00
#
_symmetry.space_group_name_H-M   'P 1'
#
loop_
_entity.id
_entity.type
_entity.pdbx_description
1 polymer ?
#
loop_
_entity_poly.entity_id
_entity_poly.type
_entity_poly.pdbx_seq_one_letter_code
_entity_poly.pdbx_strand_id
1 'polypeptide(L)'
;MLNRIGIIGAGAIGCVVGGLLTKAGRDVTLIDQWPEHVETMRRQGLRLSGTCGEHTVKVKALHLHEAQGLAEPFDAVFVAVKAYD
;
A
#
# COMPACT_ATOMS: atom_id res chain seq x y z
N MET A 1 16.03 14.26 -0.59
CA MET A 1 15.47 13.20 -1.46
C MET A 1 14.17 12.77 -0.81
N LEU A 2 13.05 12.76 -1.53
CA LEU A 2 11.75 12.30 -1.01
C LEU A 2 11.65 10.81 -1.29
N ASN A 3 11.76 9.99 -0.24
CA ASN A 3 12.08 8.58 -0.41
C ASN A 3 11.07 7.61 0.20
N ARG A 4 10.14 7.99 1.08
CA ARG A 4 9.18 7.04 1.69
C ARG A 4 7.72 7.52 1.62
N ILE A 5 6.84 6.72 1.03
CA ILE A 5 5.42 7.02 0.84
C ILE A 5 4.56 6.03 1.63
N GLY A 6 3.64 6.53 2.45
CA GLY A 6 2.62 5.73 3.13
C GLY A 6 1.30 5.75 2.37
N ILE A 7 0.60 4.61 2.30
CA ILE A 7 -0.77 4.52 1.81
C ILE A 7 -1.62 3.95 2.95
N ILE A 8 -2.52 4.77 3.51
CA ILE A 8 -3.48 4.33 4.54
C ILE A 8 -4.76 3.91 3.84
N GLY A 9 -5.10 2.63 3.92
CA GLY A 9 -6.16 1.99 3.16
C GLY A 9 -5.65 1.36 1.88
N ALA A 10 -5.52 0.03 1.87
CA ALA A 10 -5.27 -0.84 0.72
C ALA A 10 -6.59 -1.39 0.13
N GLY A 11 -7.61 -0.53 0.05
CA GLY A 11 -8.78 -0.76 -0.81
C GLY A 11 -8.44 -0.56 -2.30
N ALA A 12 -9.44 -0.60 -3.18
CA ALA A 12 -9.22 -0.51 -4.63
C ALA A 12 -8.36 0.71 -5.05
N ILE A 13 -8.67 1.91 -4.53
CA ILE A 13 -7.93 3.14 -4.87
C ILE A 13 -6.50 3.08 -4.32
N GLY A 14 -6.33 2.78 -3.03
CA GLY A 14 -5.01 2.71 -2.41
C GLY A 14 -4.10 1.65 -3.02
N CYS A 15 -4.66 0.50 -3.41
CA CYS A 15 -3.94 -0.54 -4.12
C CYS A 15 -3.47 -0.09 -5.51
N VAL A 16 -4.34 0.57 -6.30
CA VAL A 16 -3.93 1.09 -7.62
C VAL A 16 -2.83 2.15 -7.47
N VAL A 17 -3.02 3.13 -6.59
CA VAL A 17 -2.04 4.20 -6.37
C VAL A 17 -0.73 3.64 -5.82
N GLY A 18 -0.78 2.93 -4.70
CA GLY A 18 0.41 2.38 -4.04
C GLY A 18 1.12 1.31 -4.85
N GLY A 19 0.37 0.42 -5.51
CA GLY A 19 0.92 -0.62 -6.36
C GLY A 19 1.60 -0.08 -7.61
N LEU A 20 1.01 0.92 -8.29
CA LEU A 20 1.66 1.55 -9.45
C LEU A 20 2.86 2.41 -9.06
N LEU A 21 2.83 3.09 -7.91
CA LEU A 21 4.00 3.81 -7.37
C LEU A 21 5.13 2.84 -7.00
N THR A 22 4.80 1.69 -6.39
CA THR A 22 5.77 0.63 -6.09
C THR A 22 6.38 0.09 -7.38
N LYS A 23 5.55 -0.19 -8.39
CA LYS A 23 6.00 -0.63 -9.72
C LYS A 23 6.93 0.39 -10.39
N ALA A 24 6.74 1.68 -10.15
CA ALA A 24 7.62 2.75 -10.62
C ALA A 24 8.92 2.89 -9.80
N GLY A 25 9.19 2.00 -8.85
CA GLY A 25 10.43 1.97 -8.07
C GLY A 25 10.46 2.91 -6.87
N ARG A 26 9.29 3.39 -6.40
CA ARG A 26 9.19 4.18 -5.17
C ARG A 26 9.13 3.29 -3.93
N ASP A 27 9.66 3.76 -2.80
CA ASP A 27 9.48 3.07 -1.52
C ASP A 27 8.08 3.38 -0.97
N VAL A 28 7.19 2.41 -1.09
CA VAL A 28 5.79 2.54 -0.68
C VAL A 28 5.48 1.47 0.35
N THR A 29 4.81 1.88 1.43
CA THR A 29 4.22 0.98 2.41
C THR A 29 2.70 1.13 2.38
N LEU A 30 2.00 0.03 2.07
CA LEU A 30 0.55 -0.09 2.20
C LEU A 30 0.20 -0.46 3.65
N ILE A 31 -0.79 0.21 4.23
CA ILE A 31 -1.25 -0.03 5.60
C ILE A 31 -2.76 -0.22 5.57
N ASP A 32 -3.25 -1.37 6.03
CA ASP A 32 -4.68 -1.68 6.04
C ASP A 32 -5.07 -2.49 7.29
N GLN A 33 -6.34 -2.46 7.65
CA GLN A 33 -6.89 -3.21 8.78
C GLN A 33 -7.43 -4.59 8.39
N TRP A 34 -7.63 -4.87 7.09
CA TRP A 34 -8.15 -6.14 6.58
C TRP A 34 -7.06 -7.23 6.57
N PRO A 35 -7.08 -8.18 7.51
CA PRO A 35 -5.93 -9.05 7.73
C PRO A 35 -5.66 -10.00 6.56
N GLU A 36 -6.70 -10.59 5.98
CA GLU A 36 -6.55 -11.52 4.85
C GLU A 36 -5.95 -10.84 3.63
N HIS A 37 -6.31 -9.57 3.39
CA HIS A 37 -5.77 -8.80 2.27
C HIS A 37 -4.29 -8.49 2.46
N VAL A 38 -3.90 -8.01 3.66
CA VAL A 38 -2.48 -7.73 3.99
C VAL A 38 -1.64 -8.99 3.85
N GLU A 39 -2.07 -10.11 4.42
CA GLU A 39 -1.33 -11.38 4.34
C GLU A 39 -1.26 -11.93 2.91
N THR A 40 -2.32 -11.73 2.11
CA THR A 40 -2.31 -12.11 0.69
C THR A 40 -1.29 -11.27 -0.08
N MET A 41 -1.29 -9.95 0.10
CA MET A 41 -0.30 -9.06 -0.53
C MET A 41 1.13 -9.41 -0.15
N ARG A 42 1.39 -9.74 1.13
CA ARG A 42 2.72 -10.16 1.60
C ARG A 42 3.19 -11.44 0.93
N ARG A 43 2.31 -12.43 0.81
CA ARG A 43 2.65 -13.76 0.29
C ARG A 43 2.71 -13.80 -1.23
N GLN A 44 1.78 -13.14 -1.91
CA GLN A 44 1.53 -13.30 -3.35
C GLN A 44 1.86 -12.03 -4.16
N GLY A 45 2.12 -10.91 -3.49
CA GLY A 45 2.15 -9.60 -4.12
C GLY A 45 0.73 -9.04 -4.32
N LEU A 46 0.68 -7.77 -4.72
CA LEU A 46 -0.54 -7.09 -5.08
C LEU A 46 -0.81 -7.29 -6.57
N ARG A 47 -1.90 -8.00 -6.88
CA ARG A 47 -2.39 -8.15 -8.26
C ARG A 47 -3.27 -6.96 -8.64
N LEU A 48 -2.89 -6.26 -9.69
CA LEU A 48 -3.63 -5.16 -10.30
C LEU A 48 -4.11 -5.59 -11.69
N SER A 49 -5.36 -5.26 -12.02
CA SER A 49 -5.92 -5.43 -13.36
C SER A 49 -6.80 -4.23 -13.71
N GLY A 50 -7.03 -4.02 -15.01
CA GLY A 50 -7.86 -2.92 -15.52
C GLY A 50 -7.21 -2.17 -16.66
N THR A 51 -7.59 -0.90 -16.83
CA THR A 51 -7.15 -0.05 -17.95
C THR A 51 -5.64 0.22 -17.98
N CYS A 52 -4.96 0.11 -16.83
CA CYS A 52 -3.51 0.25 -16.72
C CYS A 52 -2.75 -1.06 -17.01
N GLY A 53 -3.44 -2.12 -17.45
CA GLY A 53 -2.89 -3.45 -17.70
C GLY A 53 -2.93 -4.36 -16.47
N GLU A 54 -2.39 -5.58 -16.65
CA GLU A 54 -2.28 -6.57 -15.59
C GLU A 54 -0.86 -6.59 -15.01
N HIS A 55 -0.77 -6.50 -13.68
CA HIS A 55 0.49 -6.48 -12.95
C HIS A 55 0.37 -7.30 -11.68
N THR A 56 1.44 -8.00 -11.31
CA THR A 56 1.61 -8.51 -9.94
C THR A 56 2.85 -7.86 -9.36
N VAL A 57 2.66 -6.99 -8.38
CA VAL A 57 3.72 -6.16 -7.81
C VAL A 57 4.02 -6.63 -6.40
N LYS A 58 5.29 -6.93 -6.10
CA LYS A 58 5.70 -7.20 -4.71
C LYS A 58 5.67 -5.88 -3.94
N VAL A 59 4.84 -5.81 -2.90
CA VAL A 59 4.62 -4.60 -2.10
C VAL A 59 5.04 -4.80 -0.64
N LYS A 60 5.40 -3.71 0.05
CA LYS A 60 5.45 -3.71 1.52
C LYS A 60 4.04 -3.44 2.02
N ALA A 61 3.50 -4.35 2.81
CA ALA A 61 2.18 -4.21 3.42
C ALA A 61 2.28 -4.43 4.93
N LEU A 62 1.58 -3.60 5.70
CA LEU A 62 1.45 -3.68 7.15
C LEU A 62 -0.02 -3.77 7.53
N HIS A 63 -0.31 -4.54 8.56
CA HIS A 63 -1.53 -4.38 9.35
C HIS A 63 -1.48 -3.04 10.05
N LEU A 64 -2.65 -2.44 10.27
CA LEU A 64 -2.76 -1.17 10.98
C LEU A 64 -2.06 -1.18 12.35
N HIS A 65 -2.16 -2.28 13.11
CA HIS A 65 -1.52 -2.40 14.42
C HIS A 65 0.02 -2.47 14.37
N GLU A 66 0.61 -2.82 13.22
CA GLU A 66 2.07 -2.83 13.05
C GLU A 66 2.61 -1.42 12.76
N ALA A 67 1.75 -0.47 12.37
CA ALA A 67 2.15 0.91 12.07
C ALA A 67 2.76 1.62 13.28
N GLN A 68 2.42 1.21 14.52
CA GLN A 68 3.04 1.72 15.74
C GLN A 68 4.55 1.47 15.82
N GLY A 69 5.06 0.46 15.10
CA GLY A 69 6.48 0.12 15.04
C GLY A 69 7.28 0.94 14.02
N LEU A 70 6.63 1.86 13.29
CA LEU A 70 7.31 2.72 12.33
C LEU A 70 8.14 3.79 13.07
N ALA A 71 9.46 3.59 13.09
CA ALA A 71 10.39 4.49 13.78
C ALA A 71 10.66 5.81 13.04
N GLU A 72 10.51 5.80 11.71
CA GLU A 72 10.80 6.94 10.85
C GLU A 72 9.53 7.39 10.11
N PRO A 73 9.29 8.72 10.01
CA PRO A 73 8.12 9.25 9.31
C PRO A 73 8.16 8.95 7.81
N PHE A 74 6.99 8.97 7.18
CA PHE A 74 6.89 9.06 5.73
C PHE A 74 7.07 10.51 5.27
N ASP A 75 7.60 10.68 4.08
CA ASP A 75 7.69 12.00 3.43
C ASP A 75 6.32 12.47 2.90
N ALA A 76 5.47 11.51 2.52
CA ALA A 76 4.09 11.76 2.10
C ALA A 76 3.20 10.57 2.48
N VAL A 77 1.94 10.88 2.81
CA VAL A 77 0.93 9.86 3.11
C VAL A 77 -0.33 10.12 2.30
N PHE A 78 -0.80 9.11 1.57
CA PHE A 78 -2.12 9.11 0.95
C PHE A 78 -3.12 8.45 1.89
N VAL A 79 -4.19 9.16 2.24
CA VAL A 79 -5.32 8.61 2.99
C VAL A 79 -6.37 8.19 1.97
N ALA A 80 -6.50 6.87 1.78
CA ALA A 80 -7.35 6.23 0.78
C ALA A 80 -8.41 5.30 1.40
N VAL A 81 -8.73 5.53 2.69
CA VAL A 81 -9.90 4.96 3.37
C VAL A 81 -11.15 5.75 3.02
N LYS A 82 -12.33 5.24 3.38
CA LYS A 82 -13.58 5.98 3.18
C LYS A 82 -13.67 7.10 4.21
N ALA A 83 -14.41 8.16 3.90
CA ALA A 83 -14.51 9.34 4.77
C ALA A 83 -15.11 9.07 6.16
N TYR A 84 -15.75 7.92 6.35
CA TYR A 84 -16.38 7.53 7.61
C TYR A 84 -15.57 6.48 8.38
N ASP A 85 -14.47 5.98 7.80
CA ASP A 85 -13.51 5.13 8.50
C ASP A 85 -12.63 6.01 9.41
#